data_AF-A0A0C2N1G2-F1
#
_entry.id   AF-A0A0C2N1G2-F1
#
_cell.length_a   1.000
_cell.length_b   1.000
_cell.length_c   1.000
_cell.angle_alpha   90.00
_cell.angle_beta   90.00
_cell.angle_gamma   90.00
#
_symmetry.space_group_name_H-M   'P 1'
#
loop_
_entity.id
_entity.type
_entity.pdbx_description
1 polymer ?
#
loop_
_entity_poly.entity_id
_entity_poly.type
_entity_poly.pdbx_seq_one_letter_code
_entity_poly.pdbx_strand_id
1 'polypeptide(L)'
;MTLIRSITFKGRKFSAFRGKHQKRMCQSITVGGKTYKTDDWTNLTETILKKIPQKLYLKENHPLSLLRLKIKQFYSDFFEPRSKDIKVFEELPEIVSTYDNFDSLLVPETHPSRSPQDNYYINSSTLMRAHTTCHYADLFKNGIKQFMIFGDVYRRDQIDRCHYPVFHQMDFVELFKNTLDSPKNESFIVDSLQNNFESLIKYLLGDRVKIRWVEGFFPFTNPSFEMEISFLGDNPQEWMEILGCGVIRQEILDRCILGIN
;
A
#
# COMPACT_ATOMS: atom_id res chain seq x y z
N MET A 1 -6.15 -2.88 1.71
CA MET A 1 -5.07 -3.88 1.59
C MET A 1 -5.03 -4.34 0.11
N THR A 2 -3.85 -4.58 -0.46
CA THR A 2 -3.57 -4.41 -1.91
C THR A 2 -4.14 -5.49 -2.84
N LEU A 3 -5.28 -5.22 -3.49
CA LEU A 3 -5.80 -5.96 -4.66
C LEU A 3 -5.26 -5.34 -5.98
N ILE A 4 -4.71 -6.14 -6.90
CA ILE A 4 -4.45 -5.76 -8.31
C ILE A 4 -4.92 -6.91 -9.21
N ARG A 5 -5.93 -6.67 -10.07
CA ARG A 5 -6.29 -7.57 -11.19
C ARG A 5 -6.26 -6.82 -12.51
N SER A 6 -5.59 -7.37 -13.51
CA SER A 6 -5.63 -6.88 -14.90
C SER A 6 -6.41 -7.86 -15.79
N ILE A 7 -7.29 -7.34 -16.65
CA ILE A 7 -7.96 -8.07 -17.73
C ILE A 7 -7.44 -7.50 -19.05
N THR A 8 -6.85 -8.34 -19.89
CA THR A 8 -6.39 -7.97 -21.23
C THR A 8 -7.50 -8.17 -22.26
N PHE A 9 -7.82 -7.13 -23.05
CA PHE A 9 -8.62 -7.27 -24.27
C PHE A 9 -7.86 -6.76 -25.51
N LYS A 10 -8.00 -7.54 -26.59
CA LYS A 10 -7.36 -7.37 -27.91
C LYS A 10 -7.74 -6.05 -28.60
N GLY A 11 -6.76 -5.50 -29.31
CA GLY A 11 -6.75 -4.15 -29.85
C GLY A 11 -7.71 -3.84 -31.00
N ARG A 12 -7.95 -2.53 -31.16
CA ARG A 12 -8.40 -1.88 -32.40
C ARG A 12 -7.53 -0.65 -32.66
N LYS A 13 -6.96 -0.57 -33.87
CA LYS A 13 -6.19 0.57 -34.36
C LYS A 13 -7.11 1.77 -34.56
N PHE A 14 -6.70 2.95 -34.09
CA PHE A 14 -7.28 4.23 -34.49
C PHE A 14 -6.18 5.14 -35.07
N SER A 15 -6.51 5.76 -36.21
CA SER A 15 -5.66 6.61 -37.03
C SER A 15 -5.35 7.95 -36.37
N ALA A 16 -4.10 8.40 -36.52
CA ALA A 16 -3.58 9.64 -35.96
C ALA A 16 -4.22 10.88 -36.62
N PHE A 17 -4.83 11.75 -35.82
CA PHE A 17 -5.09 13.15 -36.17
C PHE A 17 -3.96 14.02 -35.59
N ARG A 18 -3.13 14.61 -36.45
CA ARG A 18 -2.10 15.60 -36.07
C ARG A 18 -2.76 16.95 -35.80
N GLY A 19 -2.98 17.25 -34.51
CA GLY A 19 -3.30 18.59 -34.02
C GLY A 19 -2.04 19.39 -33.69
N LYS A 20 -2.02 20.67 -34.08
CA LYS A 20 -0.91 21.62 -33.90
C LYS A 20 -0.45 21.72 -32.44
N HIS A 21 0.86 21.55 -32.18
CA HIS A 21 1.48 21.80 -30.88
C HIS A 21 1.41 23.28 -30.52
N GLN A 22 0.48 23.66 -29.66
CA GLN A 22 0.55 24.88 -28.87
C GLN A 22 1.42 24.57 -27.64
N LYS A 23 2.55 25.27 -27.50
CA LYS A 23 3.48 25.15 -26.38
C LYS A 23 2.71 25.53 -25.09
N ARG A 24 2.25 24.54 -24.32
CA ARG A 24 1.51 24.76 -23.06
C ARG A 24 2.40 25.54 -22.10
N MET A 25 1.89 26.64 -21.56
CA MET A 25 2.55 27.37 -20.46
C MET A 25 2.80 26.40 -19.30
N CYS A 26 3.95 26.54 -18.63
CA CYS A 26 4.30 25.78 -17.43
C CYS A 26 3.26 26.08 -16.34
N GLN A 27 2.28 25.21 -16.20
CA GLN A 27 1.28 25.29 -15.14
C GLN A 27 1.91 24.75 -13.83
N SER A 28 1.34 25.16 -12.71
CA SER A 28 1.70 24.63 -11.40
C SER A 28 0.45 24.16 -10.67
N ILE A 29 0.60 23.17 -9.81
CA ILE A 29 -0.47 22.66 -8.96
C ILE A 29 -0.01 22.83 -7.51
N THR A 30 -0.86 23.42 -6.68
CA THR A 30 -0.64 23.51 -5.25
C THR A 30 -1.47 22.46 -4.53
N VAL A 31 -0.80 21.60 -3.76
CA VAL A 31 -1.42 20.53 -2.98
C VAL A 31 -0.72 20.46 -1.61
N GLY A 32 -1.48 20.37 -0.52
CA GLY A 32 -0.91 20.28 0.83
C GLY A 32 0.00 21.46 1.20
N GLY A 33 -0.29 22.66 0.67
CA GLY A 33 0.51 23.86 0.91
C GLY A 33 1.84 23.94 0.12
N LYS A 34 2.16 22.93 -0.70
CA LYS A 34 3.35 22.91 -1.57
C LYS A 34 2.94 23.08 -3.03
N THR A 35 3.76 23.82 -3.78
CA THR A 35 3.53 24.08 -5.21
C THR A 35 4.48 23.25 -6.05
N TYR A 36 3.92 22.51 -7.00
CA TYR A 36 4.64 21.61 -7.89
C TYR A 36 4.52 22.09 -9.32
N LYS A 37 5.61 21.97 -10.09
CA LYS A 37 5.56 22.19 -11.55
C LYS A 37 4.89 20.99 -12.21
N THR A 38 4.04 21.25 -13.20
CA THR A 38 3.40 20.21 -14.03
C THR A 38 4.26 19.89 -15.24
N ASP A 39 4.08 18.70 -15.80
CA ASP A 39 4.68 18.25 -17.05
C ASP A 39 3.74 17.32 -17.82
N ASP A 40 4.25 16.60 -18.82
CA ASP A 40 3.45 15.70 -19.66
C ASP A 40 2.88 14.47 -18.90
N TRP A 41 3.36 14.19 -17.69
CA TRP A 41 2.84 13.12 -16.84
C TRP A 41 1.66 13.56 -15.99
N THR A 42 1.45 14.87 -15.81
CA THR A 42 0.42 15.41 -14.92
C THR A 42 -0.98 14.93 -15.33
N ASN A 43 -1.65 14.22 -14.42
CA ASN A 43 -2.99 13.68 -14.65
C ASN A 43 -3.93 13.84 -13.43
N LEU A 44 -3.50 14.59 -12.41
CA LEU A 44 -4.27 14.86 -11.20
C LEU A 44 -5.49 15.73 -11.51
N THR A 45 -6.64 15.41 -10.90
CA THR A 45 -7.91 16.12 -11.13
C THR A 45 -8.36 16.88 -9.89
N GLU A 46 -9.13 17.95 -10.06
CA GLU A 46 -9.69 18.73 -8.95
C GLU A 46 -10.58 17.87 -8.03
N THR A 47 -11.28 16.88 -8.60
CA THR A 47 -12.08 15.92 -7.84
C THR A 47 -11.23 15.14 -6.84
N ILE A 48 -10.03 14.70 -7.23
CA ILE A 48 -9.11 13.98 -6.35
C ILE A 48 -8.50 14.91 -5.31
N LEU A 49 -8.14 16.14 -5.69
CA LEU A 49 -7.65 17.16 -4.76
C LEU A 49 -8.63 17.43 -3.61
N LYS A 50 -9.94 17.45 -3.90
CA LYS A 50 -11.01 17.61 -2.90
C LYS A 50 -11.17 16.42 -1.94
N LYS A 51 -10.56 15.26 -2.23
CA LYS A 51 -10.61 14.08 -1.36
C LYS A 51 -9.50 14.07 -0.30
N ILE A 52 -8.36 14.70 -0.56
CA ILE A 52 -7.19 14.74 0.34
C ILE A 52 -7.54 15.15 1.79
N PRO A 53 -8.25 16.26 2.04
CA PRO A 53 -8.52 16.68 3.42
C PRO A 53 -9.57 15.81 4.13
N GLN A 54 -10.17 14.82 3.47
CA GLN A 54 -11.28 14.06 4.06
C GLN A 54 -10.85 13.10 5.14
N LYS A 55 -9.67 12.47 5.02
CA LYS A 55 -9.08 11.61 6.07
C LYS A 55 -10.10 10.75 6.82
N LEU A 56 -10.89 9.97 6.07
CA LEU A 56 -12.06 9.27 6.61
C LEU A 56 -11.70 8.28 7.73
N TYR A 57 -10.49 7.74 7.70
CA TYR A 57 -9.93 6.89 8.74
C TYR A 57 -9.69 7.62 10.09
N LEU A 58 -9.67 8.96 10.10
CA LEU A 58 -9.56 9.79 11.31
C LEU A 58 -10.89 10.38 11.77
N LYS A 59 -11.93 10.34 10.93
CA LYS A 59 -13.25 10.87 11.29
C LYS A 59 -13.89 10.02 12.38
N GLU A 60 -14.35 10.67 13.43
CA GLU A 60 -15.07 10.01 14.52
C GLU A 60 -16.28 9.23 13.98
N ASN A 61 -16.53 8.04 14.53
CA ASN A 61 -17.64 7.14 14.19
C ASN A 61 -17.71 6.68 12.71
N HIS A 62 -16.74 7.06 11.87
CA HIS A 62 -16.66 6.54 10.51
C HIS A 62 -16.23 5.06 10.53
N PRO A 63 -16.80 4.16 9.69
CA PRO A 63 -16.46 2.73 9.71
C PRO A 63 -14.96 2.43 9.59
N LEU A 64 -14.25 3.19 8.76
CA LEU A 64 -12.79 3.08 8.62
C LEU A 64 -12.04 3.48 9.90
N SER A 65 -12.53 4.48 10.61
CA SER A 65 -11.96 4.91 11.89
C SER A 65 -12.23 3.87 12.97
N LEU A 66 -13.44 3.31 13.03
CA LEU A 66 -13.79 2.22 13.95
C LEU A 66 -12.94 0.97 13.68
N LEU A 67 -12.75 0.60 12.41
CA LEU A 67 -11.88 -0.51 12.02
C LEU A 67 -10.43 -0.26 12.46
N ARG A 68 -9.88 0.93 12.18
CA ARG A 68 -8.54 1.33 12.65
C ARG A 68 -8.41 1.22 14.16
N LEU A 69 -9.39 1.74 14.92
CA LEU A 69 -9.37 1.68 16.39
C LEU A 69 -9.41 0.23 16.90
N LYS A 70 -10.24 -0.63 16.31
CA LYS A 70 -10.28 -2.07 16.64
C LYS A 70 -8.96 -2.78 16.36
N ILE A 71 -8.31 -2.47 15.24
CA ILE A 71 -6.98 -3.00 14.91
C ILE A 71 -5.96 -2.55 15.95
N LYS A 72 -5.91 -1.25 16.28
CA LYS A 72 -5.00 -0.73 17.32
C LYS A 72 -5.24 -1.40 18.67
N GLN A 73 -6.50 -1.63 19.03
CA GLN A 73 -6.88 -2.34 20.23
C GLN A 73 -6.38 -3.80 20.21
N PHE A 74 -6.54 -4.52 19.10
CA PHE A 74 -6.03 -5.90 18.97
C PHE A 74 -4.54 -5.99 19.30
N TYR A 75 -3.71 -5.11 18.72
CA TYR A 75 -2.27 -5.15 18.97
C TYR A 75 -1.90 -4.64 20.37
N SER A 76 -2.70 -3.76 20.97
CA SER A 76 -2.54 -3.36 22.37
C SER A 76 -2.81 -4.52 23.33
N ASP A 77 -3.91 -5.25 23.11
CA ASP A 77 -4.44 -6.22 24.07
C ASP A 77 -3.74 -7.60 23.94
N PHE A 78 -3.41 -8.03 22.72
CA PHE A 78 -2.96 -9.41 22.44
C PHE A 78 -1.47 -9.54 22.12
N PHE A 79 -0.75 -8.43 21.97
CA PHE A 79 0.66 -8.45 21.56
C PHE A 79 1.65 -8.05 22.66
N GLU A 80 1.23 -7.89 23.92
CA GLU A 80 2.15 -7.71 25.07
C GLU A 80 2.97 -9.00 25.32
N PRO A 81 4.31 -8.94 25.39
CA PRO A 81 5.15 -7.75 25.61
C PRO A 81 5.77 -7.12 24.33
N ARG A 82 5.45 -7.62 23.13
CA ARG A 82 5.95 -7.09 21.84
C ARG A 82 5.26 -5.80 21.36
N SER A 83 4.21 -5.34 22.04
CA SER A 83 3.38 -4.19 21.62
C SER A 83 3.87 -2.82 22.08
N LYS A 84 4.73 -2.74 23.11
CA LYS A 84 5.13 -1.46 23.73
C LYS A 84 5.88 -0.50 22.80
N ASP A 85 6.48 -1.01 21.73
CA ASP A 85 7.32 -0.24 20.80
C ASP A 85 6.67 0.02 19.43
N ILE A 86 5.41 -0.41 19.22
CA ILE A 86 4.72 -0.21 17.93
C ILE A 86 4.47 1.29 17.72
N LYS A 87 5.18 1.90 16.78
CA LYS A 87 4.91 3.29 16.37
C LYS A 87 3.74 3.35 15.39
N VAL A 88 2.76 4.20 15.64
CA VAL A 88 1.59 4.37 14.78
C VAL A 88 1.70 5.68 14.00
N PHE A 89 1.61 5.60 12.68
CA PHE A 89 1.69 6.74 11.78
C PHE A 89 0.36 6.92 11.04
N GLU A 90 -0.29 8.07 11.23
CA GLU A 90 -1.61 8.36 10.64
C GLU A 90 -1.60 9.64 9.77
N GLU A 91 -0.49 10.38 9.79
CA GLU A 91 -0.33 11.71 9.17
C GLU A 91 0.85 11.77 8.18
N LEU A 92 1.29 10.62 7.66
CA LEU A 92 2.35 10.60 6.65
C LEU A 92 1.89 11.28 5.35
N PRO A 93 2.81 11.93 4.59
CA PRO A 93 2.46 12.64 3.36
C PRO A 93 1.78 11.76 2.31
N GLU A 94 0.72 12.27 1.67
CA GLU A 94 0.05 11.60 0.56
C GLU A 94 0.79 11.80 -0.76
N ILE A 95 1.57 12.88 -0.86
CA ILE A 95 2.40 13.20 -2.01
C ILE A 95 3.81 12.69 -1.74
N VAL A 96 4.28 11.82 -2.62
CA VAL A 96 5.56 11.14 -2.51
C VAL A 96 6.34 11.25 -3.81
N SER A 97 7.64 11.04 -3.75
CA SER A 97 8.46 10.92 -4.95
C SER A 97 8.18 9.59 -5.67
N THR A 98 8.48 9.52 -6.96
CA THR A 98 8.50 8.23 -7.68
C THR A 98 9.47 7.25 -7.05
N TYR A 99 10.58 7.76 -6.50
CA TYR A 99 11.56 6.96 -5.79
C TYR A 99 10.94 6.27 -4.57
N ASP A 100 10.26 7.02 -3.70
CA ASP A 100 9.67 6.45 -2.48
C ASP A 100 8.54 5.46 -2.83
N ASN A 101 7.69 5.79 -3.80
CA ASN A 101 6.58 4.93 -4.17
C ASN A 101 7.00 3.64 -4.90
N PHE A 102 8.16 3.62 -5.58
CA PHE A 102 8.53 2.49 -6.44
C PHE A 102 9.98 2.03 -6.27
N ASP A 103 10.96 2.91 -6.52
CA ASP A 103 12.38 2.53 -6.57
C ASP A 103 12.90 2.02 -5.22
N SER A 104 12.47 2.66 -4.13
CA SER A 104 12.80 2.26 -2.76
C SER A 104 12.27 0.87 -2.39
N LEU A 105 11.30 0.38 -3.15
CA LEU A 105 10.63 -0.92 -3.02
C LEU A 105 11.02 -1.91 -4.12
N LEU A 106 12.13 -1.64 -4.83
CA LEU A 106 12.68 -2.52 -5.86
C LEU A 106 11.75 -2.76 -7.05
N VAL A 107 10.75 -1.89 -7.25
CA VAL A 107 9.86 -1.95 -8.40
C VAL A 107 10.63 -1.41 -9.62
N PRO A 108 10.81 -2.15 -10.72
CA PRO A 108 11.55 -1.64 -11.88
C PRO A 108 10.86 -0.45 -12.58
N GLU A 109 11.63 0.41 -13.26
CA GLU A 109 11.07 1.53 -14.06
C GLU A 109 10.10 1.07 -15.17
N THR A 110 10.34 -0.12 -15.73
CA THR A 110 9.51 -0.72 -16.78
C THR A 110 8.28 -1.45 -16.23
N HIS A 111 8.08 -1.47 -14.90
CA HIS A 111 6.99 -2.22 -14.28
C HIS A 111 5.63 -1.58 -14.59
N PRO A 112 4.60 -2.36 -14.96
CA PRO A 112 3.29 -1.82 -15.35
C PRO A 112 2.63 -1.00 -14.25
N SER A 113 2.90 -1.29 -12.97
CA SER A 113 2.35 -0.51 -11.84
C SER A 113 2.83 0.94 -11.81
N ARG A 114 3.82 1.35 -12.62
CA ARG A 114 4.24 2.76 -12.78
C ARG A 114 3.45 3.51 -13.86
N SER A 115 2.49 2.85 -14.50
CA SER A 115 1.72 3.45 -15.59
C SER A 115 0.96 4.70 -15.11
N PRO A 116 0.96 5.80 -15.89
CA PRO A 116 0.07 6.93 -15.67
C PRO A 116 -1.41 6.57 -15.77
N GLN A 117 -1.75 5.40 -16.31
CA GLN A 117 -3.14 4.91 -16.35
C GLN A 117 -3.62 4.42 -14.99
N ASP A 118 -2.71 3.99 -14.12
CA ASP A 118 -3.00 3.38 -12.82
C ASP A 118 -2.71 4.32 -11.63
N ASN A 119 -1.94 5.39 -11.87
CA ASN A 119 -1.48 6.30 -10.81
C ASN A 119 -1.81 7.78 -11.10
N TYR A 120 -1.98 8.54 -10.02
CA TYR A 120 -2.17 9.99 -10.08
C TYR A 120 -0.83 10.74 -9.96
N TYR A 121 -0.26 11.11 -11.10
CA TYR A 121 0.99 11.87 -11.20
C TYR A 121 0.74 13.38 -11.11
N ILE A 122 1.53 14.06 -10.28
CA ILE A 122 1.65 15.52 -10.26
C ILE A 122 2.62 15.96 -11.35
N ASN A 123 3.74 15.25 -11.50
CA ASN A 123 4.71 15.35 -12.59
C ASN A 123 5.48 14.04 -12.69
N SER A 124 6.43 13.92 -13.62
CA SER A 124 7.24 12.72 -13.87
C SER A 124 8.01 12.18 -12.66
N SER A 125 8.23 13.00 -11.62
CA SER A 125 9.00 12.64 -10.42
C SER A 125 8.18 12.59 -9.13
N THR A 126 6.90 12.94 -9.18
CA THR A 126 6.06 13.13 -7.99
C THR A 126 4.62 12.67 -8.26
N LEU A 127 4.05 11.89 -7.35
CA LEU A 127 2.71 11.34 -7.46
C LEU A 127 1.99 11.33 -6.11
N MET A 128 0.68 11.12 -6.15
CA MET A 128 -0.09 10.67 -4.99
C MET A 128 0.27 9.22 -4.71
N ARG A 129 0.55 8.86 -3.45
CA ARG A 129 0.95 7.51 -3.05
C ARG A 129 -0.08 6.46 -3.48
N ALA A 130 0.39 5.40 -4.14
CA ALA A 130 -0.46 4.31 -4.61
C ALA A 130 -0.68 3.22 -3.54
N HIS A 131 0.16 3.22 -2.50
CA HIS A 131 0.11 2.32 -1.36
C HIS A 131 0.85 2.92 -0.16
N THR A 132 0.51 2.48 1.06
CA THR A 132 1.17 2.92 2.32
C THR A 132 2.62 2.43 2.45
N THR A 133 3.00 1.38 1.73
CA THR A 133 4.35 0.80 1.71
C THR A 133 5.43 1.77 1.22
N CYS A 134 5.05 2.86 0.52
CA CYS A 134 6.01 3.86 0.02
C CYS A 134 6.81 4.56 1.13
N HIS A 135 6.36 4.46 2.39
CA HIS A 135 7.02 5.09 3.54
C HIS A 135 8.04 4.18 4.24
N TYR A 136 8.16 2.91 3.84
CA TYR A 136 9.01 1.94 4.55
C TYR A 136 10.47 2.38 4.59
N ALA A 137 11.00 2.81 3.45
CA ALA A 137 12.40 3.20 3.35
C ALA A 137 12.74 4.39 4.28
N ASP A 138 11.88 5.40 4.34
CA ASP A 138 12.07 6.54 5.25
C ASP A 138 11.98 6.11 6.71
N LEU A 139 11.00 5.29 7.08
CA LEU A 139 10.85 4.81 8.45
C LEU A 139 12.04 3.92 8.89
N PHE A 140 12.54 3.05 8.00
CA PHE A 140 13.73 2.24 8.28
C PHE A 140 15.00 3.08 8.43
N LYS A 141 15.20 4.09 7.57
CA LYS A 141 16.32 5.06 7.70
C LYS A 141 16.28 5.81 9.02
N ASN A 142 15.09 6.10 9.54
CA ASN A 142 14.88 6.71 10.86
C ASN A 142 14.97 5.69 12.03
N GLY A 143 15.41 4.46 11.77
CA GLY A 143 15.63 3.43 12.78
C GLY A 143 14.35 2.82 13.36
N ILE A 144 13.19 3.02 12.71
CA ILE A 144 11.92 2.46 13.17
C ILE A 144 11.83 1.00 12.72
N LYS A 145 11.72 0.09 13.70
CA LYS A 145 11.76 -1.36 13.46
C LYS A 145 10.40 -2.03 13.55
N GLN A 146 9.43 -1.38 14.19
CA GLN A 146 8.09 -1.91 14.37
C GLN A 146 7.09 -0.76 14.27
N PHE A 147 6.15 -0.84 13.35
CA PHE A 147 5.23 0.26 13.09
C PHE A 147 3.93 -0.16 12.40
N MET A 148 2.93 0.71 12.52
CA MET A 148 1.71 0.71 11.73
C MET A 148 1.59 2.00 10.94
N ILE A 149 1.12 1.90 9.71
CA ILE A 149 0.74 3.07 8.91
C ILE A 149 -0.75 2.94 8.60
N PHE A 150 -1.52 3.99 8.87
CA PHE A 150 -2.88 4.14 8.37
C PHE A 150 -2.93 5.31 7.41
N GLY A 151 -3.48 5.10 6.22
CA GLY A 151 -3.52 6.14 5.21
C GLY A 151 -4.52 5.89 4.10
N ASP A 152 -4.99 6.98 3.53
CA ASP A 152 -5.59 7.05 2.20
C ASP A 152 -4.54 6.85 1.11
N VAL A 153 -4.90 6.13 0.06
CA VAL A 153 -4.07 5.84 -1.10
C VAL A 153 -4.86 6.09 -2.38
N TYR A 154 -4.15 6.39 -3.46
CA TYR A 154 -4.72 7.00 -4.65
C TYR A 154 -4.38 6.15 -5.87
N ARG A 155 -5.39 5.57 -6.50
CA ARG A 155 -5.23 4.78 -7.73
C ARG A 155 -6.25 5.19 -8.76
N ARG A 156 -5.82 5.18 -10.02
CA ARG A 156 -6.72 5.33 -11.16
C ARG A 156 -7.26 3.96 -11.47
N ASP A 157 -8.53 3.76 -11.18
CA ASP A 157 -9.22 2.50 -11.43
C ASP A 157 -10.59 2.76 -12.05
N GLN A 158 -11.22 1.71 -12.57
CA GLN A 158 -12.63 1.76 -12.93
C GLN A 158 -13.45 2.10 -11.68
N ILE A 159 -14.55 2.83 -11.86
CA ILE A 159 -15.43 3.15 -10.73
C ILE A 159 -16.58 2.15 -10.77
N ASP A 160 -16.56 1.22 -9.83
CA ASP A 160 -17.62 0.22 -9.64
C ASP A 160 -17.88 -0.02 -8.14
N ARG A 161 -18.61 -1.10 -7.80
CA ARG A 161 -18.95 -1.42 -6.41
C ARG A 161 -17.73 -1.73 -5.52
N CYS A 162 -16.62 -2.18 -6.11
CA CYS A 162 -15.42 -2.64 -5.44
C CYS A 162 -14.23 -1.70 -5.65
N HIS A 163 -14.27 -0.84 -6.66
CA HIS A 163 -13.18 0.05 -7.04
C HIS A 163 -13.57 1.51 -6.87
N TYR A 164 -12.73 2.26 -6.15
CA TYR A 164 -12.90 3.68 -5.94
C TYR A 164 -11.54 4.39 -5.96
N PRO A 165 -11.42 5.61 -6.54
CA PRO A 165 -10.12 6.24 -6.78
C PRO A 165 -9.29 6.56 -5.53
N VAL A 166 -9.95 6.65 -4.37
CA VAL A 166 -9.32 6.89 -3.07
C VAL A 166 -9.85 5.86 -2.07
N PHE A 167 -9.00 4.93 -1.68
CA PHE A 167 -9.31 3.94 -0.65
C PHE A 167 -8.24 3.99 0.44
N HIS A 168 -8.36 3.11 1.43
CA HIS A 168 -7.56 3.19 2.64
C HIS A 168 -6.79 1.89 2.87
N GLN A 169 -5.57 2.03 3.35
CA GLN A 169 -4.69 0.92 3.68
C GLN A 169 -4.21 1.03 5.12
N MET A 170 -3.90 -0.13 5.66
CA MET A 170 -3.13 -0.30 6.88
C MET A 170 -1.96 -1.21 6.52
N ASP A 171 -0.76 -0.77 6.88
CA ASP A 171 0.45 -1.61 6.87
C ASP A 171 0.88 -1.86 8.31
N PHE A 172 1.29 -3.09 8.62
CA PHE A 172 1.95 -3.46 9.86
C PHE A 172 3.31 -4.09 9.53
N VAL A 173 4.35 -3.61 10.18
CA VAL A 173 5.73 -4.05 9.98
C VAL A 173 6.37 -4.38 11.32
N GLU A 174 7.07 -5.50 11.37
CA GLU A 174 7.88 -5.95 12.50
C GLU A 174 9.22 -6.50 11.99
N LEU A 175 10.32 -5.88 12.38
CA LEU A 175 11.67 -6.40 12.13
C LEU A 175 12.12 -7.22 13.32
N PHE A 176 12.49 -8.47 13.05
CA PHE A 176 13.08 -9.37 14.04
C PHE A 176 14.57 -9.05 14.20
N LYS A 177 15.07 -9.07 15.45
CA LYS A 177 16.52 -9.04 15.66
C LYS A 177 17.09 -10.34 15.10
N ASN A 178 18.11 -10.24 14.25
CA ASN A 178 18.84 -11.40 13.77
C ASN A 178 19.67 -11.97 14.93
N THR A 179 19.08 -12.84 15.75
CA THR A 179 19.79 -13.57 16.80
C THR A 179 20.30 -14.93 16.33
N LEU A 180 19.99 -15.36 15.10
CA LEU A 180 20.23 -16.73 14.64
C LEU A 180 20.48 -16.77 13.12
N ASP A 181 21.70 -17.00 12.64
CA ASP A 181 22.01 -17.13 11.20
C ASP A 181 21.55 -18.49 10.61
N SER A 182 20.27 -18.84 10.74
CA SER A 182 19.74 -20.15 10.32
C SER A 182 18.53 -20.04 9.37
N PRO A 183 18.42 -20.92 8.36
CA PRO A 183 17.22 -21.08 7.52
C PRO A 183 15.91 -21.33 8.28
N LYS A 184 15.99 -21.69 9.57
CA LYS A 184 14.84 -21.77 10.48
C LYS A 184 14.15 -20.42 10.74
N ASN A 185 14.76 -19.30 10.36
CA ASN A 185 14.20 -17.97 10.57
C ASN A 185 13.07 -17.63 9.60
N GLU A 186 13.21 -17.95 8.31
CA GLU A 186 12.22 -17.51 7.32
C GLU A 186 10.87 -18.18 7.55
N SER A 187 10.86 -19.50 7.77
CA SER A 187 9.63 -20.23 8.10
C SER A 187 9.00 -19.71 9.40
N PHE A 188 9.81 -19.42 10.42
CA PHE A 188 9.30 -18.84 11.66
C PHE A 188 8.69 -17.45 11.45
N ILE A 189 9.31 -16.59 10.63
CA ILE A 189 8.80 -15.26 10.30
C ILE A 189 7.48 -15.39 9.54
N VAL A 190 7.40 -16.28 8.55
CA VAL A 190 6.18 -16.55 7.79
C VAL A 190 5.07 -17.09 8.71
N ASP A 191 5.37 -18.08 9.55
CA ASP A 191 4.41 -18.63 10.51
C ASP A 191 3.93 -17.55 11.48
N SER A 192 4.83 -16.72 12.01
CA SER A 192 4.47 -15.62 12.91
C SER A 192 3.60 -14.58 12.20
N LEU A 193 3.92 -14.26 10.94
CA LEU A 193 3.16 -13.31 10.10
C LEU A 193 1.75 -13.83 9.81
N GLN A 194 1.63 -15.08 9.39
CA GLN A 194 0.35 -15.69 9.06
C GLN A 194 -0.53 -15.84 10.31
N ASN A 195 0.03 -16.34 11.42
CA ASN A 195 -0.68 -16.44 12.70
C ASN A 195 -1.15 -15.08 13.23
N ASN A 196 -0.34 -14.03 13.05
CA ASN A 196 -0.71 -12.67 13.43
C ASN A 196 -1.95 -12.20 12.68
N PHE A 197 -1.92 -12.27 11.34
CA PHE A 197 -3.04 -11.79 10.53
C PHE A 197 -4.28 -12.68 10.70
N GLU A 198 -4.13 -14.00 10.82
CA GLU A 198 -5.28 -14.87 11.11
C GLU A 198 -5.95 -14.50 12.44
N SER A 199 -5.16 -14.25 13.48
CA SER A 199 -5.67 -13.82 14.79
C SER A 199 -6.37 -12.47 14.69
N LEU A 200 -5.81 -11.52 13.93
CA LEU A 200 -6.43 -10.22 13.67
C LEU A 200 -7.77 -10.38 12.95
N ILE A 201 -7.84 -11.19 11.90
CA ILE A 201 -9.06 -11.40 11.12
C ILE A 201 -10.13 -12.12 11.95
N LYS A 202 -9.76 -13.12 12.75
CA LYS A 202 -10.67 -13.78 13.70
C LYS A 202 -11.16 -12.81 14.78
N TYR A 203 -10.30 -11.92 15.28
CA TYR A 203 -10.71 -10.86 16.22
C TYR A 203 -11.72 -9.89 15.59
N LEU A 204 -11.55 -9.54 14.32
CA LEU A 204 -12.41 -8.57 13.62
C LEU A 204 -13.74 -9.17 13.14
N LEU A 205 -13.72 -10.41 12.63
CA LEU A 205 -14.86 -11.05 11.94
C LEU A 205 -15.45 -12.26 12.68
N GLY A 206 -14.80 -12.73 13.74
CA GLY A 206 -15.16 -13.91 14.53
C GLY A 206 -14.55 -15.21 14.02
N ASP A 207 -14.49 -16.23 14.88
CA ASP A 207 -13.80 -17.51 14.62
C ASP A 207 -14.38 -18.35 13.48
N ARG A 208 -15.58 -18.02 13.00
CA ARG A 208 -16.26 -18.75 11.92
C ARG A 208 -15.77 -18.36 10.53
N VAL A 209 -14.98 -17.29 10.40
CA VAL A 209 -14.43 -16.86 9.11
C VAL A 209 -13.48 -17.92 8.55
N LYS A 210 -13.70 -18.33 7.30
CA LYS A 210 -12.79 -19.22 6.58
C LYS A 210 -11.70 -18.36 5.94
N ILE A 211 -10.45 -18.72 6.19
CA ILE A 211 -9.25 -18.04 5.69
C ILE A 211 -8.46 -19.01 4.84
N ARG A 212 -7.87 -18.53 3.74
CA ARG A 212 -6.83 -19.26 3.00
C ARG A 212 -5.70 -18.34 2.59
N TRP A 213 -4.52 -18.93 2.42
CA TRP A 213 -3.33 -18.27 1.92
C TRP A 213 -3.10 -18.66 0.47
N VAL A 214 -2.81 -17.67 -0.37
CA VAL A 214 -2.45 -17.82 -1.78
C VAL A 214 -1.02 -17.29 -1.95
N GLU A 215 -0.19 -17.98 -2.72
CA GLU A 215 1.14 -17.45 -3.06
C GLU A 215 0.99 -16.19 -3.93
N GLY A 216 1.62 -15.10 -3.51
CA GLY A 216 1.60 -13.82 -4.20
C GLY A 216 2.96 -13.47 -4.79
N PHE A 217 3.05 -12.30 -5.41
CA PHE A 217 4.32 -11.71 -5.81
C PHE A 217 4.29 -10.20 -5.60
N PHE A 218 5.21 -9.70 -4.76
CA PHE A 218 5.45 -8.27 -4.59
C PHE A 218 6.94 -7.98 -4.75
N PRO A 219 7.37 -6.98 -5.54
CA PRO A 219 8.80 -6.70 -5.74
C PRO A 219 9.62 -6.45 -4.46
N PHE A 220 8.93 -6.08 -3.37
CA PHE A 220 9.49 -5.73 -2.07
C PHE A 220 9.38 -6.83 -0.99
N THR A 221 8.73 -7.97 -1.27
CA THR A 221 8.72 -9.12 -0.37
C THR A 221 9.12 -10.42 -1.08
N ASN A 222 9.71 -11.35 -0.35
CA ASN A 222 9.94 -12.73 -0.79
C ASN A 222 10.29 -13.60 0.44
N PRO A 223 9.51 -14.65 0.75
CA PRO A 223 8.26 -15.06 0.09
C PRO A 223 7.11 -14.06 0.28
N SER A 224 6.11 -14.14 -0.60
CA SER A 224 4.94 -13.26 -0.63
C SER A 224 3.65 -14.07 -0.59
N PHE A 225 2.64 -13.56 0.12
CA PHE A 225 1.35 -14.23 0.27
C PHE A 225 0.19 -13.24 0.18
N GLU A 226 -0.96 -13.74 -0.24
CA GLU A 226 -2.24 -13.07 -0.19
C GLU A 226 -3.16 -13.84 0.77
N MET A 227 -3.90 -13.13 1.63
CA MET A 227 -4.96 -13.74 2.43
C MET A 227 -6.30 -13.47 1.76
N GLU A 228 -7.07 -14.54 1.58
CA GLU A 228 -8.46 -14.45 1.14
C GLU A 228 -9.41 -14.96 2.22
N ILE A 229 -10.59 -14.34 2.31
CA ILE A 229 -11.69 -14.78 3.19
C ILE A 229 -12.90 -15.19 2.37
N SER A 230 -13.67 -16.15 2.89
CA SER A 230 -14.97 -16.52 2.31
C SER A 230 -16.01 -15.45 2.66
N PHE A 231 -16.51 -14.72 1.66
CA PHE A 231 -17.50 -13.65 1.83
C PHE A 231 -18.87 -14.14 1.29
N LEU A 232 -19.96 -14.00 2.06
CA LEU A 232 -21.36 -14.37 1.69
C LEU A 232 -21.76 -15.87 1.72
N GLY A 233 -21.21 -16.67 2.64
CA GLY A 233 -21.77 -17.97 3.03
C GLY A 233 -20.86 -19.16 2.71
N ASP A 234 -21.47 -20.34 2.53
CA ASP A 234 -20.75 -21.62 2.33
C ASP A 234 -20.36 -21.90 0.87
N ASN A 235 -20.59 -20.96 -0.06
CA ASN A 235 -20.17 -21.12 -1.45
C ASN A 235 -18.64 -20.96 -1.57
N PRO A 236 -17.89 -22.04 -1.85
CA PRO A 236 -16.42 -21.99 -1.90
C PRO A 236 -15.88 -21.23 -3.12
N GLN A 237 -16.73 -20.64 -3.96
CA GLN A 237 -16.34 -19.81 -5.11
C GLN A 237 -16.28 -18.30 -4.81
N GLU A 238 -16.64 -17.86 -3.59
CA GLU A 238 -16.68 -16.44 -3.21
C GLU A 238 -15.54 -16.08 -2.23
N TRP A 239 -14.31 -16.42 -2.61
CA TRP A 239 -13.11 -15.96 -1.91
C TRP A 239 -12.78 -14.53 -2.32
N MET A 240 -12.61 -13.67 -1.31
CA MET A 240 -12.25 -12.28 -1.46
C MET A 240 -10.88 -12.06 -0.85
N GLU A 241 -9.93 -11.65 -1.67
CA GLU A 241 -8.63 -11.17 -1.20
C GLU A 241 -8.82 -9.93 -0.34
N ILE A 242 -8.25 -9.98 0.87
CA ILE A 242 -8.31 -8.89 1.82
C ILE A 242 -6.95 -8.35 2.19
N LEU A 243 -5.84 -9.03 1.88
CA LEU A 243 -4.47 -8.54 2.05
C LEU A 243 -3.38 -9.25 1.28
N GLY A 244 -2.30 -8.50 1.02
CA GLY A 244 -1.00 -9.03 0.66
C GLY A 244 0.00 -8.81 1.80
N CYS A 245 0.88 -9.77 2.03
CA CYS A 245 1.96 -9.71 3.00
C CYS A 245 3.19 -10.50 2.50
N GLY A 246 4.27 -10.48 3.26
CA GLY A 246 5.44 -11.30 2.98
C GLY A 246 6.66 -10.88 3.80
N VAL A 247 7.75 -11.60 3.62
CA VAL A 247 9.04 -11.26 4.23
C VAL A 247 9.67 -10.15 3.43
N ILE A 248 9.95 -9.00 4.06
CA ILE A 248 10.58 -7.85 3.39
C ILE A 248 11.92 -8.29 2.82
N ARG A 249 12.18 -7.99 1.54
CA ARG A 249 13.45 -8.32 0.90
C ARG A 249 14.60 -7.59 1.60
N GLN A 250 15.61 -8.36 1.99
CA GLN A 250 16.78 -7.86 2.74
C GLN A 250 17.47 -6.67 2.05
N GLU A 251 17.49 -6.65 0.71
CA GLU A 251 18.04 -5.54 -0.09
C GLU A 251 17.44 -4.17 0.27
N ILE A 252 16.16 -4.10 0.64
CA ILE A 252 15.52 -2.85 1.09
C ILE A 252 16.10 -2.41 2.44
N LEU A 253 16.27 -3.36 3.36
CA LEU A 253 16.82 -3.09 4.69
C LEU A 253 18.29 -2.69 4.59
N ASP A 254 19.08 -3.33 3.75
CA ASP A 254 20.50 -3.00 3.56
C ASP A 254 20.68 -1.59 2.99
N ARG A 255 19.85 -1.20 2.01
CA ARG A 255 19.83 0.17 1.47
C ARG A 255 19.46 1.22 2.51
N CYS A 256 18.53 0.91 3.40
CA CYS A 256 18.00 1.88 4.36
C CYS A 256 18.79 1.97 5.67
N ILE A 257 19.26 0.82 6.18
CA ILE A 257 19.87 0.70 7.50
C ILE A 257 21.40 0.74 7.39
N LEU A 258 21.97 0.14 6.34
CA LEU A 258 23.42 0.04 6.15
C LEU A 258 23.95 1.08 5.14
N GLY A 259 23.07 1.73 4.37
CA GLY A 259 23.45 2.71 3.35
C GLY A 259 24.15 2.11 2.14
N ILE A 260 23.95 0.82 1.88
CA ILE A 260 24.57 0.09 0.76
C ILE A 260 23.72 0.34 -0.49
N ASN A 261 24.26 1.02 -1.49
CA ASN A 261 23.60 1.30 -2.77
C ASN A 261 23.81 0.17 -3.79
#